data_AF-A0A2T4ABG5-F1
#
_entry.id   AF-A0A2T4ABG5-F1
#
_cell.length_a   1.000
_cell.length_b   1.000
_cell.length_c   1.000
_cell.angle_alpha   90.00
_cell.angle_beta   90.00
_cell.angle_gamma   90.00
#
_symmetry.space_group_name_H-M   'P 1'
#
loop_
_entity.id
_entity.type
_entity.pdbx_description
1 polymer ?
#
loop_
_entity_poly.entity_id
_entity_poly.type
_entity_poly.pdbx_seq_one_letter_code
_entity_poly.pdbx_strand_id
1 'polypeptide(L)'
;MASTETNSSRPWADGPFELISITSLGYKPGEKVAPYHSMAAEMITVHNCLLRGINSIYLQCVNVERSPDSVPAFIKYAKAWGHILHEHHTTEEEWFFPEIEAITGEEGIMNVNVEQHHAFDDGLKEYNAHLENAETGKEKYDGAKLKSIIDSFMPVLRQHLEDEIFTLKAFERYKDKTDWAKWTKETASKAIKATQTADGMVVDLPFMVHNHEVAFEQVGSWPPVPSILFFILKFLYFGKHSDCWQFAPCDKSSKAKDLPFAL
;
A
#
# COMPACT_ATOMS: atom_id res chain seq x y z
N MET A 1 27.41 -9.49 -38.30
CA MET A 1 26.28 -8.64 -37.88
C MET A 1 25.83 -9.17 -36.53
N ALA A 2 26.17 -8.47 -35.45
CA ALA A 2 25.73 -8.85 -34.12
C ALA A 2 24.37 -8.17 -33.88
N SER A 3 23.35 -8.98 -33.66
CA SER A 3 22.02 -8.56 -33.23
C SER A 3 22.13 -7.86 -31.88
N THR A 4 21.81 -6.56 -31.87
CA THR A 4 21.55 -5.81 -30.64
C THR A 4 20.23 -6.31 -30.05
N GLU A 5 20.32 -7.17 -29.04
CA GLU A 5 19.19 -7.42 -28.15
C GLU A 5 18.85 -6.11 -27.43
N THR A 6 17.75 -5.49 -27.83
CA THR A 6 17.12 -4.44 -27.04
C THR A 6 16.59 -5.09 -25.78
N ASN A 7 17.34 -5.01 -24.69
CA ASN A 7 16.87 -5.37 -23.36
C ASN A 7 15.83 -4.32 -22.93
N SER A 8 14.61 -4.38 -23.48
CA SER A 8 13.50 -3.58 -22.97
C SER A 8 13.06 -4.23 -21.66
N SER A 9 13.61 -3.78 -20.54
CA SER A 9 13.05 -4.12 -19.24
C SER A 9 11.61 -3.61 -19.22
N ARG A 10 10.63 -4.51 -19.08
CA ARG A 10 9.23 -4.10 -18.91
C ARG A 10 9.13 -3.15 -17.73
N PRO A 11 8.27 -2.12 -17.78
CA PRO A 11 8.03 -1.24 -16.63
C PRO A 11 7.64 -2.06 -15.40
N TRP A 12 8.19 -1.69 -14.24
CA TRP A 12 7.86 -2.27 -12.94
C TRP A 12 7.22 -1.22 -12.03
N ALA A 13 6.59 -1.65 -10.93
CA ALA A 13 5.65 -0.84 -10.15
C ALA A 13 6.28 0.24 -9.23
N ASP A 14 7.46 0.77 -9.58
CA ASP A 14 8.08 1.91 -8.89
C ASP A 14 7.58 3.27 -9.42
N GLY A 15 6.70 3.27 -10.42
CA GLY A 15 6.03 4.46 -10.94
C GLY A 15 4.72 4.12 -11.68
N PRO A 16 3.95 5.13 -12.11
CA PRO A 16 4.33 6.55 -12.20
C PRO A 16 4.22 7.34 -10.88
N PHE A 17 3.56 6.79 -9.85
CA PHE A 17 3.47 7.44 -8.55
C PHE A 17 4.67 7.03 -7.71
N GLU A 18 5.59 7.98 -7.50
CA GLU A 18 6.90 7.72 -6.90
C GLU A 18 6.78 7.13 -5.50
N LEU A 19 7.63 6.15 -5.19
CA LEU A 19 7.75 5.61 -3.84
C LEU A 19 8.32 6.65 -2.87
N ILE A 20 8.01 6.49 -1.59
CA ILE A 20 8.53 7.34 -0.52
C ILE A 20 9.83 6.70 0.00
N SER A 21 10.92 7.46 -0.05
CA SER A 21 12.21 7.00 0.47
C SER A 21 12.34 7.29 1.97
N ILE A 22 13.03 6.42 2.70
CA ILE A 22 13.43 6.63 4.09
C ILE A 22 14.28 7.91 4.27
N THR A 23 14.88 8.40 3.17
CA THR A 23 15.59 9.68 3.15
C THR A 23 14.70 10.89 3.48
N SER A 24 13.38 10.80 3.29
CA SER A 24 12.42 11.84 3.75
C SER A 24 12.47 12.04 5.27
N LEU A 25 12.82 10.97 6.01
CA LEU A 25 13.07 11.04 7.46
C LEU A 25 14.48 11.47 7.84
N GLY A 26 15.38 11.65 6.87
CA GLY A 26 16.79 12.02 7.10
C GLY A 26 17.73 10.83 7.37
N TYR A 27 17.29 9.59 7.09
CA TYR A 27 18.08 8.39 7.28
C TYR A 27 18.53 7.79 5.95
N LYS A 28 19.56 6.94 5.98
CA LYS A 28 19.97 6.12 4.83
C LYS A 28 19.26 4.77 4.83
N PRO A 29 19.10 4.11 3.67
CA PRO A 29 18.62 2.72 3.61
C PRO A 29 19.41 1.79 4.55
N GLY A 30 18.70 1.04 5.39
CA GLY A 30 19.27 0.13 6.38
C GLY A 30 19.77 0.79 7.68
N GLU A 31 19.67 2.11 7.81
CA GLU A 31 19.99 2.83 9.04
C GLU A 31 18.91 2.60 10.11
N LYS A 32 19.33 2.47 11.37
CA LYS A 32 18.38 2.34 12.49
C LYS A 32 17.76 3.70 12.79
N VAL A 33 16.45 3.79 12.66
CA VAL A 33 15.69 5.00 13.01
C VAL A 33 15.61 5.21 14.53
N ALA A 34 15.58 6.46 14.96
CA ALA A 34 15.29 6.81 16.35
C ALA A 34 13.88 6.32 16.76
N PRO A 35 13.65 5.99 18.05
CA PRO A 35 12.36 5.46 18.52
C PRO A 35 11.14 6.31 18.15
N TYR A 36 11.26 7.64 18.22
CA TYR A 36 10.19 8.58 17.88
C TYR A 36 9.96 8.76 16.36
N HIS A 37 10.82 8.18 15.51
CA HIS A 37 10.58 8.07 14.06
C HIS A 37 10.14 6.65 13.65
N SER A 38 9.99 5.70 14.60
CA SER A 38 9.64 4.32 14.27
C SER A 38 8.29 4.19 13.56
N MET A 39 7.30 4.99 13.96
CA MET A 39 5.98 4.95 13.32
C MET A 39 6.02 5.53 11.90
N ALA A 40 6.70 6.65 11.68
CA ALA A 40 6.86 7.21 10.34
C ALA A 40 7.58 6.22 9.40
N ALA A 41 8.55 5.46 9.91
CA ALA A 41 9.24 4.43 9.15
C ALA A 41 8.36 3.19 8.83
N GLU A 42 7.51 2.77 9.77
CA GLU A 42 6.46 1.76 9.51
C GLU A 42 5.50 2.25 8.43
N MET A 43 5.09 3.51 8.52
CA MET A 43 4.14 4.13 7.60
C MET A 43 4.68 4.23 6.17
N ILE A 44 5.95 4.58 5.99
CA ILE A 44 6.62 4.51 4.67
C ILE A 44 6.47 3.11 4.05
N THR A 45 6.61 2.06 4.86
CA THR A 45 6.51 0.68 4.34
C THR A 45 5.08 0.37 3.89
N VAL A 46 4.07 0.74 4.68
CA VAL A 46 2.65 0.57 4.35
C VAL A 46 2.27 1.39 3.11
N HIS A 47 2.64 2.66 3.07
CA HIS A 47 2.39 3.56 1.94
C HIS A 47 3.05 3.07 0.65
N ASN A 48 4.26 2.54 0.72
CA ASN A 48 4.91 1.97 -0.46
C ASN A 48 4.23 0.68 -0.94
N CYS A 49 3.57 -0.10 -0.08
CA CYS A 49 2.72 -1.20 -0.54
C CYS A 49 1.50 -0.70 -1.30
N LEU A 50 0.85 0.38 -0.82
CA LEU A 50 -0.27 1.02 -1.51
C LEU A 50 0.16 1.62 -2.86
N LEU A 51 1.30 2.33 -2.89
CA LEU A 51 1.86 2.92 -4.11
C LEU A 51 2.23 1.87 -5.15
N ARG A 52 2.87 0.77 -4.73
CA ARG A 52 3.17 -0.35 -5.63
C ARG A 52 1.91 -1.04 -6.14
N GLY A 53 0.90 -1.19 -5.28
CA GLY A 53 -0.41 -1.70 -5.67
C GLY A 53 -1.01 -0.88 -6.81
N ILE A 54 -1.17 0.43 -6.61
CA ILE A 54 -1.80 1.30 -7.61
C ILE A 54 -0.94 1.49 -8.86
N ASN A 55 0.39 1.54 -8.73
CA ASN A 55 1.30 1.57 -9.88
C ASN A 55 1.13 0.31 -10.74
N SER A 56 1.05 -0.88 -10.12
CA SER A 56 0.85 -2.11 -10.87
C SER A 56 -0.53 -2.16 -11.56
N ILE A 57 -1.57 -1.62 -10.93
CA ILE A 57 -2.92 -1.48 -11.53
C ILE A 57 -2.83 -0.52 -12.72
N TYR A 58 -2.22 0.65 -12.53
CA TYR A 58 -2.08 1.68 -13.54
C TYR A 58 -1.35 1.17 -14.80
N LEU A 59 -0.24 0.46 -14.62
CA LEU A 59 0.56 -0.07 -15.72
C LEU A 59 -0.15 -1.17 -16.53
N GLN A 60 -1.17 -1.81 -15.95
CA GLN A 60 -1.81 -2.99 -16.52
C GLN A 60 -3.26 -2.76 -16.97
N CYS A 61 -3.92 -1.74 -16.41
CA CYS A 61 -5.38 -1.55 -16.53
C CYS A 61 -5.90 -1.50 -17.97
N VAL A 62 -5.17 -0.87 -18.89
CA VAL A 62 -5.57 -0.78 -20.31
C VAL A 62 -5.27 -2.08 -21.06
N ASN A 63 -4.10 -2.67 -20.81
CA ASN A 63 -3.61 -3.81 -21.59
C ASN A 63 -4.29 -5.13 -21.21
N VAL A 64 -4.75 -5.27 -19.97
CA VAL A 64 -5.47 -6.48 -19.51
C VAL A 64 -6.76 -6.73 -20.28
N GLU A 65 -7.37 -5.68 -20.87
CA GLU A 65 -8.55 -5.82 -21.76
C GLU A 65 -8.32 -6.75 -22.95
N ARG A 66 -7.06 -6.88 -23.40
CA ARG A 66 -6.69 -7.78 -24.50
C ARG A 66 -6.77 -9.25 -24.11
N SER A 67 -6.92 -9.54 -22.82
CA SER A 67 -7.12 -10.86 -22.24
C SER A 67 -8.42 -10.88 -21.43
N PRO A 68 -9.60 -11.00 -22.07
CA PRO A 68 -10.89 -10.97 -21.39
C PRO A 68 -11.01 -11.95 -20.22
N ASP A 69 -10.37 -13.13 -20.32
CA ASP A 69 -10.36 -14.14 -19.27
C ASP A 69 -9.60 -13.70 -18.00
N SER A 70 -8.71 -12.71 -18.12
CA SER A 70 -7.93 -12.15 -17.01
C SER A 70 -8.62 -10.97 -16.32
N VAL A 71 -9.59 -10.33 -16.99
CA VAL A 71 -10.28 -9.13 -16.48
C VAL A 71 -10.98 -9.36 -15.13
N PRO A 72 -11.70 -10.47 -14.88
CA PRO A 72 -12.35 -10.68 -13.58
C PRO A 72 -11.36 -10.75 -12.41
N ALA A 73 -10.21 -11.39 -12.61
CA ALA A 73 -9.17 -11.47 -11.59
C ALA A 73 -8.47 -10.11 -11.39
N PHE A 74 -8.29 -9.33 -12.47
CA PHE A 74 -7.77 -7.98 -12.39
C PHE A 74 -8.68 -7.06 -11.58
N ILE A 75 -10.00 -7.09 -11.84
CA ILE A 75 -10.98 -6.29 -11.12
C ILE A 75 -10.92 -6.62 -9.62
N LYS A 76 -10.86 -7.90 -9.25
CA LYS A 76 -10.72 -8.32 -7.84
C LYS A 76 -9.45 -7.78 -7.19
N TYR A 77 -8.31 -7.86 -7.87
CA TYR A 77 -7.04 -7.31 -7.38
C TYR A 77 -7.13 -5.77 -7.22
N ALA A 78 -7.71 -5.07 -8.20
CA ALA A 78 -7.90 -3.63 -8.16
C ALA A 78 -8.87 -3.21 -7.03
N LYS A 79 -9.96 -3.95 -6.81
CA LYS A 79 -10.89 -3.73 -5.69
C LYS A 79 -10.21 -3.96 -4.35
N ALA A 80 -9.33 -4.97 -4.24
CA ALA A 80 -8.56 -5.19 -3.02
C ALA A 80 -7.70 -3.96 -2.67
N TRP A 81 -7.05 -3.32 -3.65
CA TRP A 81 -6.31 -2.08 -3.36
C TRP A 81 -7.21 -0.97 -2.79
N GLY A 82 -8.40 -0.75 -3.38
CA GLY A 82 -9.34 0.26 -2.91
C GLY A 82 -9.88 -0.03 -1.50
N HIS A 83 -10.13 -1.31 -1.20
CA HIS A 83 -10.49 -1.76 0.14
C HIS A 83 -9.36 -1.51 1.16
N ILE A 84 -8.12 -1.90 0.84
CA ILE A 84 -6.98 -1.73 1.75
C ILE A 84 -6.68 -0.26 2.03
N LEU A 85 -6.79 0.61 1.02
CA LEU A 85 -6.65 2.05 1.22
C LEU A 85 -7.73 2.60 2.17
N HIS A 86 -8.97 2.15 2.01
CA HIS A 86 -10.07 2.55 2.89
C HIS A 86 -9.85 2.07 4.33
N GLU A 87 -9.54 0.79 4.54
CA GLU A 87 -9.30 0.24 5.88
C GLU A 87 -8.09 0.90 6.57
N HIS A 88 -7.05 1.23 5.81
CA HIS A 88 -5.88 1.94 6.29
C HIS A 88 -6.25 3.31 6.89
N HIS A 89 -6.90 4.19 6.12
CA HIS A 89 -7.28 5.51 6.62
C HIS A 89 -8.39 5.45 7.69
N THR A 90 -9.32 4.50 7.60
CA THR A 90 -10.31 4.28 8.67
C THR A 90 -9.62 3.89 9.99
N THR A 91 -8.63 3.00 9.94
CA THR A 91 -7.83 2.62 11.12
C THR A 91 -7.09 3.84 11.69
N GLU A 92 -6.60 4.71 10.82
CA GLU A 92 -5.91 5.92 11.24
C GLU A 92 -6.82 6.87 12.02
N GLU A 93 -7.96 7.22 11.44
CA GLU A 93 -8.90 8.16 12.02
C GLU A 93 -9.59 7.61 13.28
N GLU A 94 -9.96 6.33 13.28
CA GLU A 94 -10.68 5.75 14.41
C GLU A 94 -9.77 5.47 15.61
N TRP A 95 -8.53 5.03 15.37
CA TRP A 95 -7.68 4.49 16.44
C TRP A 95 -6.34 5.21 16.57
N PHE A 96 -5.63 5.44 15.47
CA PHE A 96 -4.25 5.90 15.51
C PHE A 96 -4.11 7.40 15.84
N PHE A 97 -4.83 8.26 15.12
CA PHE A 97 -4.81 9.71 15.32
C PHE A 97 -5.32 10.08 16.73
N PRO A 98 -6.42 9.50 17.25
CA PRO A 98 -6.83 9.74 18.64
C PRO A 98 -5.80 9.30 19.68
N GLU A 99 -5.08 8.18 19.46
CA GLU A 99 -4.00 7.77 20.36
C GLU A 99 -2.82 8.77 20.33
N ILE A 100 -2.46 9.30 19.16
CA ILE A 100 -1.44 10.35 19.02
C ILE A 100 -1.84 11.60 19.82
N GLU A 101 -3.08 12.06 19.68
CA GLU A 101 -3.57 13.23 20.42
C GLU A 101 -3.52 13.00 21.94
N ALA A 102 -3.91 11.82 22.39
CA ALA A 102 -3.85 11.46 23.81
C ALA A 102 -2.42 11.44 24.37
N ILE A 103 -1.44 10.96 23.60
CA ILE A 103 -0.02 10.91 23.99
C ILE A 103 0.61 12.30 24.00
N THR A 104 0.34 13.09 22.95
CA THR A 104 0.95 14.40 22.75
C THR A 104 0.31 15.48 23.63
N GLY A 105 -1.00 15.34 23.89
CA GLY A 105 -1.85 16.34 24.55
C GLY A 105 -2.25 17.50 23.63
N GLU A 106 -2.11 17.33 22.31
CA GLU A 106 -2.41 18.36 21.30
C GLU A 106 -3.57 17.89 20.42
N GLU A 107 -4.76 18.44 20.69
CA GLU A 107 -5.97 18.17 19.92
C GLU A 107 -5.84 18.71 18.48
N GLY A 108 -6.26 17.92 17.50
CA GLY A 108 -6.24 18.28 16.09
C GLY A 108 -4.86 18.22 15.44
N ILE A 109 -3.86 17.64 16.10
CA ILE A 109 -2.48 17.55 15.55
C ILE A 109 -2.41 16.77 14.22
N MET A 110 -3.40 15.91 13.95
CA MET A 110 -3.54 15.14 12.71
C MET A 110 -4.63 15.66 11.77
N ASN A 111 -5.28 16.80 12.07
CA ASN A 111 -6.40 17.29 11.25
C ASN A 111 -6.03 17.57 9.79
N VAL A 112 -4.78 17.98 9.53
CA VAL A 112 -4.30 18.17 8.15
C VAL A 112 -4.33 16.86 7.36
N ASN A 113 -4.03 15.73 7.99
CA ASN A 113 -4.07 14.41 7.37
C ASN A 113 -5.51 13.97 7.10
N VAL A 114 -6.42 14.21 8.05
CA VAL A 114 -7.86 13.97 7.86
C VAL A 114 -8.45 14.82 6.72
N GLU A 115 -8.11 16.10 6.65
CA GLU A 115 -8.54 16.97 5.54
C GLU A 115 -8.02 16.47 4.19
N GLN A 116 -6.80 15.94 4.16
CA GLN A 116 -6.23 15.32 2.97
C GLN A 116 -6.93 14.01 2.58
N HIS A 117 -7.41 13.20 3.54
CA HIS A 117 -8.24 12.03 3.26
C HIS A 117 -9.49 12.41 2.48
N HIS A 118 -10.20 13.44 2.95
CA HIS A 118 -11.39 13.95 2.27
C HIS A 118 -11.10 14.49 0.86
N ALA A 119 -9.88 14.98 0.61
CA ALA A 119 -9.54 15.62 -0.66
C ALA A 119 -9.46 14.65 -1.85
N PHE A 120 -9.19 13.37 -1.63
CA PHE A 120 -9.18 12.35 -2.70
C PHE A 120 -10.39 11.39 -2.66
N ASP A 121 -11.23 11.48 -1.62
CA ASP A 121 -12.33 10.53 -1.35
C ASP A 121 -13.31 10.39 -2.53
N ASP A 122 -13.68 11.49 -3.19
CA ASP A 122 -14.57 11.44 -4.36
C ASP A 122 -13.97 10.64 -5.52
N GLY A 123 -12.66 10.76 -5.76
CA GLY A 123 -11.96 9.97 -6.78
C GLY A 123 -11.86 8.48 -6.41
N LEU A 124 -11.66 8.18 -5.12
CA LEU A 124 -11.68 6.80 -4.62
C LEU A 124 -13.08 6.17 -4.73
N LYS A 125 -14.15 6.94 -4.49
CA LYS A 125 -15.53 6.50 -4.72
C LYS A 125 -15.78 6.18 -6.19
N GLU A 126 -15.31 7.02 -7.11
CA GLU A 126 -15.42 6.77 -8.55
C GLU A 126 -14.64 5.51 -8.97
N TYR A 127 -13.44 5.33 -8.43
CA TYR A 127 -12.61 4.14 -8.64
C TYR A 127 -13.35 2.86 -8.23
N ASN A 128 -13.90 2.84 -7.00
CA ASN A 128 -14.64 1.69 -6.48
C ASN A 128 -15.93 1.45 -7.28
N ALA A 129 -16.65 2.50 -7.66
CA ALA A 129 -17.88 2.39 -8.43
C ALA A 129 -17.64 1.80 -9.83
N HIS A 130 -16.58 2.22 -10.52
CA HIS A 130 -16.24 1.69 -11.84
C HIS A 130 -15.95 0.18 -11.77
N LEU A 131 -15.12 -0.25 -10.82
CA LEU A 131 -14.77 -1.66 -10.64
C LEU A 131 -15.98 -2.51 -10.23
N GLU A 132 -16.83 -2.01 -9.35
CA GLU A 132 -18.07 -2.68 -8.93
C GLU A 132 -19.06 -2.83 -10.09
N ASN A 133 -19.25 -1.78 -10.89
CA ASN A 133 -20.14 -1.83 -12.04
C ASN A 133 -19.62 -2.79 -13.12
N ALA A 134 -18.30 -2.86 -13.31
CA ALA A 134 -17.68 -3.82 -14.21
C ALA A 134 -17.81 -5.27 -13.70
N GLU A 135 -17.60 -5.51 -12.40
CA GLU A 135 -17.75 -6.84 -11.79
C GLU A 135 -19.19 -7.36 -11.87
N THR A 136 -20.16 -6.48 -11.61
CA THR A 136 -21.60 -6.83 -11.61
C THR A 136 -22.22 -6.84 -13.01
N GLY A 137 -21.44 -6.52 -14.05
CA GLY A 137 -21.90 -6.47 -15.44
C GLY A 137 -22.85 -5.31 -15.76
N LYS A 138 -22.93 -4.30 -14.88
CA LYS A 138 -23.67 -3.05 -15.15
C LYS A 138 -23.00 -2.22 -16.24
N GLU A 139 -21.68 -2.31 -16.35
CA GLU A 139 -20.92 -1.78 -17.47
C GLU A 139 -19.82 -2.76 -17.90
N LYS A 140 -19.30 -2.61 -19.12
CA LYS A 140 -18.10 -3.34 -19.55
C LYS A 140 -16.89 -2.70 -18.86
N TYR A 141 -15.94 -3.51 -18.41
CA TYR A 141 -14.64 -3.02 -17.95
C TYR A 141 -13.98 -2.16 -19.03
N ASP A 142 -13.50 -0.98 -18.62
CA ASP A 142 -12.83 0.02 -19.45
C ASP A 142 -11.59 0.52 -18.70
N GLY A 143 -10.44 -0.02 -19.09
CA GLY A 143 -9.15 0.29 -18.53
C GLY A 143 -8.70 1.72 -18.80
N ALA A 144 -9.12 2.33 -19.91
CA ALA A 144 -8.83 3.75 -20.18
C ALA A 144 -9.61 4.65 -19.21
N LYS A 145 -10.87 4.31 -18.93
CA LYS A 145 -11.67 4.95 -17.88
C LYS A 145 -11.03 4.74 -16.51
N LEU A 146 -10.67 3.52 -16.13
CA LEU A 146 -9.99 3.25 -14.85
C LEU A 146 -8.71 4.08 -14.72
N LYS A 147 -7.87 4.13 -15.76
CA LYS A 147 -6.65 4.92 -15.77
C LYS A 147 -6.94 6.42 -15.55
N SER A 148 -7.93 6.96 -16.24
CA SER A 148 -8.34 8.36 -16.09
C SER A 148 -8.86 8.67 -14.68
N ILE A 149 -9.58 7.73 -14.06
CA ILE A 149 -10.02 7.87 -12.67
C ILE A 149 -8.81 7.93 -11.75
N ILE A 150 -7.85 7.02 -11.90
CA ILE A 150 -6.61 7.01 -11.11
C ILE A 150 -5.84 8.33 -11.29
N ASP A 151 -5.72 8.83 -12.53
CA ASP A 151 -5.07 10.12 -12.84
C ASP A 151 -5.76 11.31 -12.11
N SER A 152 -7.06 11.21 -11.78
CA SER A 152 -7.82 12.30 -11.16
C SER A 152 -7.53 12.52 -9.67
N PHE A 153 -7.17 11.47 -8.93
CA PHE A 153 -7.04 11.55 -7.46
C PHE A 153 -5.65 11.16 -6.95
N MET A 154 -4.88 10.37 -7.71
CA MET A 154 -3.58 9.92 -7.25
C MET A 154 -2.56 11.03 -6.97
N PRO A 155 -2.52 12.17 -7.69
CA PRO A 155 -1.64 13.27 -7.30
C PRO A 155 -1.91 13.77 -5.88
N VAL A 156 -3.19 13.86 -5.49
CA VAL A 156 -3.61 14.29 -4.15
C VAL A 156 -3.32 13.21 -3.12
N LEU A 157 -3.67 11.95 -3.40
CA LEU A 157 -3.37 10.84 -2.50
C LEU A 157 -1.86 10.67 -2.29
N ARG A 158 -1.06 10.75 -3.36
CA ARG A 158 0.41 10.63 -3.24
C ARG A 158 0.98 11.75 -2.38
N GLN A 159 0.49 12.99 -2.52
CA GLN A 159 0.92 14.09 -1.65
C GLN A 159 0.59 13.80 -0.19
N HIS A 160 -0.64 13.37 0.09
CA HIS A 160 -1.07 12.98 1.43
C HIS A 160 -0.15 11.92 2.07
N LEU A 161 0.12 10.84 1.34
CA LEU A 161 0.95 9.73 1.83
C LEU A 161 2.37 10.20 2.22
N GLU A 162 2.89 11.29 1.66
CA GLU A 162 4.19 11.85 2.04
C GLU A 162 4.09 12.93 3.12
N ASP A 163 3.07 13.78 3.06
CA ASP A 163 2.83 14.80 4.08
C ASP A 163 2.63 14.17 5.46
N GLU A 164 1.94 13.03 5.54
CA GLU A 164 1.82 12.29 6.80
C GLU A 164 3.18 11.87 7.36
N ILE A 165 4.12 11.44 6.52
CA ILE A 165 5.47 11.09 6.96
C ILE A 165 6.16 12.29 7.60
N PHE A 166 5.96 13.49 7.05
CA PHE A 166 6.48 14.73 7.63
C PHE A 166 5.77 15.12 8.93
N THR A 167 4.45 14.96 9.02
CA THR A 167 3.69 15.17 10.27
C THR A 167 4.20 14.25 11.37
N LEU A 168 4.30 12.94 11.09
CA LEU A 168 4.79 11.94 12.05
C LEU A 168 6.25 12.19 12.44
N LYS A 169 7.10 12.62 11.50
CA LYS A 169 8.49 13.02 11.79
C LYS A 169 8.55 14.19 12.77
N ALA A 170 7.65 15.16 12.66
CA ALA A 170 7.62 16.33 13.54
C ALA A 170 7.33 15.96 15.01
N PHE A 171 6.93 14.72 15.30
CA PHE A 171 6.73 14.23 16.67
C PHE A 171 8.02 13.98 17.46
N GLU A 172 9.19 14.20 16.86
CA GLU A 172 10.44 14.35 17.62
C GLU A 172 10.30 15.33 18.79
N ARG A 173 9.47 16.38 18.65
CA ARG A 173 9.19 17.34 19.74
C ARG A 173 8.49 16.72 20.96
N TYR A 174 7.91 15.53 20.82
CA TYR A 174 7.27 14.73 21.87
C TYR A 174 8.08 13.48 22.25
N LYS A 175 9.37 13.41 21.91
CA LYS A 175 10.23 12.24 22.16
C LYS A 175 10.21 11.73 23.62
N ASP A 176 9.94 12.60 24.58
CA ASP A 176 9.91 12.28 26.02
C ASP A 176 8.50 11.95 26.56
N LYS A 177 7.46 11.96 25.73
CA LYS A 177 6.05 11.75 26.15
C LYS A 177 5.68 10.28 26.32
N THR A 178 6.33 9.37 25.59
CA THR A 178 6.05 7.93 25.65
C THR A 178 7.27 7.11 25.19
N ASP A 179 7.24 5.80 25.42
CA ASP A 179 8.14 4.86 24.75
C ASP A 179 7.62 4.63 23.31
N TRP A 180 8.08 5.47 22.38
CA TRP A 180 7.63 5.47 20.99
C TRP A 180 7.92 4.16 20.26
N ALA A 181 9.02 3.49 20.56
CA ALA A 181 9.34 2.20 19.95
C ALA A 181 8.35 1.11 20.41
N LYS A 182 8.04 1.09 21.72
CA LYS A 182 7.05 0.18 22.27
C LYS A 182 5.66 0.48 21.73
N TRP A 183 5.24 1.74 21.73
CA TRP A 183 3.93 2.15 21.21
C TRP A 183 3.79 1.77 19.74
N THR A 184 4.77 2.07 18.89
CA THR A 184 4.75 1.69 17.46
C THR A 184 4.55 0.19 17.28
N LYS A 185 5.30 -0.63 18.03
CA LYS A 185 5.18 -2.10 17.97
C LYS A 185 3.80 -2.59 18.40
N GLU A 186 3.24 -2.01 19.47
CA GLU A 186 1.92 -2.36 19.98
C GLU A 186 0.82 -1.97 18.97
N THR A 187 0.91 -0.79 18.39
CA THR A 187 -0.03 -0.31 17.35
C THR A 187 0.02 -1.16 16.09
N ALA A 188 1.21 -1.44 15.54
CA ALA A 188 1.36 -2.34 14.39
C ALA A 188 0.81 -3.75 14.69
N SER A 189 1.02 -4.25 15.92
CA SER A 189 0.46 -5.54 16.35
C SER A 189 -1.06 -5.52 16.46
N LYS A 190 -1.69 -4.40 16.87
CA LYS A 190 -3.15 -4.24 16.88
C LYS A 190 -3.69 -4.25 15.46
N ALA A 191 -3.07 -3.50 14.53
CA ALA A 191 -3.45 -3.47 13.12
C ALA A 191 -3.39 -4.88 12.49
N ILE A 192 -2.29 -5.62 12.68
CA ILE A 192 -2.18 -7.01 12.20
C ILE A 192 -3.23 -7.95 12.83
N LYS A 193 -3.61 -7.73 14.09
CA LYS A 193 -4.67 -8.53 14.71
C LYS A 193 -6.03 -8.22 14.11
N ALA A 194 -6.30 -6.97 13.73
CA ALA A 194 -7.54 -6.58 13.07
C ALA A 194 -7.71 -7.30 11.72
N THR A 195 -6.61 -7.64 11.03
CA THR A 195 -6.67 -8.43 9.78
C THR A 195 -6.94 -9.94 10.01
N GLN A 196 -7.08 -10.42 11.25
CA GLN A 196 -7.37 -11.83 11.56
C GLN A 196 -8.85 -12.19 11.37
N THR A 197 -9.45 -11.70 10.30
CA THR A 197 -10.79 -12.06 9.83
C THR A 197 -10.70 -13.12 8.73
N ALA A 198 -11.84 -13.65 8.27
CA ALA A 198 -11.84 -14.60 7.16
C ALA A 198 -11.23 -13.99 5.89
N ASP A 199 -11.61 -12.75 5.57
CA ASP A 199 -11.15 -12.02 4.38
C ASP A 199 -9.75 -11.45 4.58
N GLY A 200 -9.45 -10.87 5.75
CA GLY A 200 -8.13 -10.25 5.99
C GLY A 200 -6.96 -11.23 5.93
N MET A 201 -7.20 -12.51 6.25
CA MET A 201 -6.18 -13.55 6.12
C MET A 201 -5.94 -13.99 4.68
N VAL A 202 -6.91 -13.80 3.77
CA VAL A 202 -6.86 -14.30 2.38
C VAL A 202 -6.78 -13.21 1.31
N VAL A 203 -7.08 -11.96 1.66
CA VAL A 203 -6.99 -10.78 0.80
C VAL A 203 -5.97 -9.80 1.36
N ASP A 204 -6.20 -9.23 2.55
CA ASP A 204 -5.44 -8.07 3.04
C ASP A 204 -3.97 -8.37 3.30
N LEU A 205 -3.69 -9.39 4.12
CA LEU A 205 -2.32 -9.76 4.43
C LEU A 205 -1.56 -10.26 3.18
N PRO A 206 -2.14 -11.12 2.31
CA PRO A 206 -1.54 -11.44 1.02
C PRO A 206 -1.31 -10.22 0.13
N PHE A 207 -2.24 -9.27 0.06
CA PHE A 207 -2.10 -8.05 -0.73
C PHE A 207 -0.88 -7.26 -0.28
N MET A 208 -0.76 -7.02 1.02
CA MET A 208 0.38 -6.31 1.61
C MET A 208 1.71 -7.00 1.27
N VAL A 209 1.77 -8.32 1.32
CA VAL A 209 3.00 -9.08 1.00
C VAL A 209 3.34 -9.08 -0.49
N HIS A 210 2.36 -9.22 -1.37
CA HIS A 210 2.58 -9.20 -2.83
C HIS A 210 2.87 -7.80 -3.39
N ASN A 211 2.64 -6.75 -2.61
CA ASN A 211 2.99 -5.37 -2.97
C ASN A 211 4.19 -4.81 -2.17
N HIS A 212 4.72 -5.57 -1.22
CA HIS A 212 5.95 -5.26 -0.51
C HIS A 212 7.15 -5.91 -1.22
N GLU A 213 8.20 -5.13 -1.48
CA GLU A 213 9.49 -5.66 -1.95
C GLU A 213 10.52 -5.62 -0.83
N VAL A 214 11.11 -6.77 -0.50
CA VAL A 214 12.11 -6.86 0.58
C VAL A 214 13.44 -6.18 0.25
N ALA A 215 13.71 -5.87 -1.02
CA ALA A 215 14.95 -5.24 -1.45
C ALA A 215 14.93 -3.71 -1.34
N PHE A 216 13.75 -3.10 -1.26
CA PHE A 216 13.60 -1.65 -1.23
C PHE A 216 13.54 -1.12 0.20
N GLU A 217 14.61 -0.44 0.62
CA GLU A 217 14.72 0.39 1.84
C GLU A 217 14.05 -0.17 3.11
N GLN A 218 14.14 -1.49 3.32
CA GLN A 218 13.43 -2.18 4.40
C GLN A 218 13.84 -1.65 5.78
N VAL A 219 12.83 -1.34 6.61
CA VAL A 219 13.02 -1.00 8.02
C VAL A 219 12.71 -2.21 8.89
N GLY A 220 13.75 -2.78 9.51
CA GLY A 220 13.59 -3.95 10.36
C GLY A 220 13.09 -5.19 9.60
N SER A 221 12.31 -6.04 10.27
CA SER A 221 11.70 -7.23 9.67
C SER A 221 10.19 -7.00 9.50
N TRP A 222 9.77 -6.63 8.29
CA TRP A 222 8.37 -6.37 7.96
C TRP A 222 7.73 -7.53 7.16
N PRO A 223 6.46 -7.89 7.40
CA PRO A 223 5.63 -7.39 8.50
C PRO A 223 6.17 -7.87 9.85
N PRO A 224 5.88 -7.18 10.96
CA PRO A 224 6.40 -7.50 12.30
C PRO A 224 5.73 -8.74 12.93
N VAL A 225 5.63 -9.82 12.15
CA VAL A 225 5.08 -11.13 12.51
C VAL A 225 6.22 -12.11 12.78
N PRO A 226 6.17 -12.92 13.84
CA PRO A 226 7.18 -13.94 14.09
C PRO A 226 7.39 -14.87 12.89
N SER A 227 8.63 -15.14 12.49
CA SER A 227 8.95 -15.80 11.21
C SER A 227 8.29 -17.17 11.01
N ILE A 228 8.16 -17.97 12.09
CA ILE A 228 7.48 -19.28 12.03
C ILE A 228 5.98 -19.10 11.74
N LEU A 229 5.35 -18.12 12.39
CA LEU A 229 3.94 -17.80 12.15
C LEU A 229 3.76 -17.28 10.72
N PHE A 230 4.61 -16.34 10.29
CA PHE A 230 4.55 -15.80 8.93
C PHE A 230 4.74 -16.87 7.85
N PHE A 231 5.64 -17.84 8.08
CA PHE A 231 5.80 -19.00 7.20
C PHE A 231 4.52 -19.84 7.09
N ILE A 232 3.84 -20.11 8.22
CA ILE A 232 2.57 -20.83 8.24
C ILE A 232 1.49 -20.06 7.47
N LEU A 233 1.35 -18.75 7.73
CA LEU A 233 0.37 -17.90 7.05
C LEU A 233 0.58 -17.88 5.54
N LYS A 234 1.84 -17.76 5.12
CA LYS A 234 2.23 -17.79 3.70
C LYS A 234 1.86 -19.11 3.04
N PHE A 235 2.09 -20.24 3.71
CA PHE A 235 1.76 -21.55 3.17
C PHE A 235 0.24 -21.77 3.05
N LEU A 236 -0.53 -21.33 4.06
CA LEU A 236 -1.97 -21.59 4.13
C LEU A 236 -2.81 -20.63 3.27
N TYR A 237 -2.41 -19.36 3.16
CA TYR A 237 -3.30 -18.31 2.66
C TYR A 237 -2.77 -17.57 1.43
N PHE A 238 -1.46 -17.37 1.27
CA PHE A 238 -0.97 -16.43 0.24
C PHE A 238 -1.04 -17.00 -1.18
N GLY A 239 -1.34 -18.29 -1.32
CA GLY A 239 -1.66 -18.91 -2.61
C GLY A 239 -3.14 -18.88 -2.98
N LYS A 240 -4.04 -18.53 -2.04
CA LYS A 240 -5.46 -18.32 -2.34
C LYS A 240 -5.60 -17.06 -3.18
N HIS A 241 -6.53 -17.04 -4.13
CA HIS A 241 -6.65 -15.94 -5.11
C HIS A 241 -5.36 -15.71 -5.93
N SER A 242 -4.63 -16.78 -6.26
CA SER A 242 -3.38 -16.69 -7.04
C SER A 242 -3.58 -16.08 -8.43
N ASP A 243 -4.78 -16.20 -8.99
CA ASP A 243 -5.22 -15.50 -10.19
C ASP A 243 -5.22 -13.98 -10.02
N CYS A 244 -5.50 -13.46 -8.82
CA CYS A 244 -5.43 -12.03 -8.51
C CYS A 244 -3.98 -11.58 -8.31
N TRP A 245 -3.15 -12.39 -7.63
CA TRP A 245 -1.76 -12.03 -7.33
C TRP A 245 -0.83 -12.01 -8.54
N GLN A 246 -1.27 -12.48 -9.71
CA GLN A 246 -0.52 -12.33 -10.95
C GLN A 246 -0.30 -10.84 -11.32
N PHE A 247 -1.20 -9.95 -10.91
CA PHE A 247 -1.12 -8.51 -11.21
C PHE A 247 -0.24 -7.73 -10.22
N ALA A 248 0.06 -8.31 -9.06
CA ALA A 248 0.90 -7.67 -8.06
C ALA A 248 2.38 -7.64 -8.49
N PRO A 249 3.18 -6.66 -8.04
CA PRO A 249 4.57 -6.50 -8.46
C PRO A 249 5.55 -7.44 -7.77
N CYS A 250 5.16 -8.11 -6.68
CA CYS A 250 6.01 -9.07 -5.98
C CYS A 250 5.36 -10.46 -5.87
N ASP A 251 6.19 -11.49 -5.73
CA ASP A 251 5.74 -12.84 -5.38
C ASP A 251 5.38 -12.96 -3.89
N LYS A 252 4.89 -14.13 -3.46
CA LYS A 252 4.61 -14.42 -2.04
C LYS A 252 5.84 -14.34 -1.12
N SER A 253 7.04 -14.18 -1.67
CA SER A 253 8.31 -13.97 -0.95
C SER A 253 8.75 -12.52 -0.98
N SER A 254 7.87 -11.61 -1.42
CA SER A 254 8.14 -10.18 -1.53
C SER A 254 9.34 -9.89 -2.44
N LYS A 255 9.57 -10.74 -3.45
CA LYS A 255 10.57 -10.50 -4.50
C LYS A 255 9.88 -9.93 -5.73
N ALA A 256 10.49 -8.92 -6.34
CA ALA A 256 10.03 -8.34 -7.59
C ALA A 256 9.77 -9.43 -8.64
N LYS A 257 8.66 -9.28 -9.37
CA LYS A 257 8.29 -10.10 -10.52
C LYS A 257 7.73 -9.23 -11.64
N ASP A 258 7.81 -9.75 -12.86
CA ASP A 258 7.26 -9.09 -14.04
C ASP A 258 5.75 -8.89 -13.91
N LEU A 259 5.28 -7.74 -14.41
CA LEU A 259 3.86 -7.46 -14.57
C LEU A 259 3.40 -7.97 -15.94
N PRO A 260 2.50 -8.96 -16.01
CA PRO A 260 2.15 -9.64 -17.27
C PRO A 260 1.53 -8.73 -18.33
N PHE A 261 0.92 -7.61 -17.91
CA PHE A 261 0.24 -6.67 -18.80
C PHE A 261 0.89 -5.27 -18.83
N ALA A 262 2.08 -5.09 -18.25
CA ALA A 262 2.84 -3.84 -18.37
C ALA A 262 3.61 -3.85 -19.71
N LEU A 263 3.23 -2.97 -20.63
CA LEU A 263 3.81 -2.83 -21.97
C LEU A 263 4.20 -1.37 -22.22
#